data_AF-A0A3R7MFC6-F1
#
_entry.id   AF-A0A3R7MFC6-F1
#
_cell.length_a   1.000
_cell.length_b   1.000
_cell.length_c   1.000
_cell.angle_alpha   90.00
_cell.angle_beta   90.00
_cell.angle_gamma   90.00
#
_symmetry.space_group_name_H-M   'P 1'
#
loop_
_entity.id
_entity.type
_entity.pdbx_description
1 polymer ?
#
loop_
_entity_poly.entity_id
_entity_poly.type
_entity_poly.pdbx_seq_one_letter_code
_entity_poly.pdbx_strand_id
1 'polypeptide(L)'
;MTMIVKTIYPPTKTILILLLHHSPTPPHTLAPSPNRTPRLRTITLSLYTNYLLVGAVYFGLSLSGGDLSSDPFLYMVLTGVVELPAYTLVIPLVARYGRRAPVVAFFFMGAVALLALPFVPTGSGESMTLALMGKMSIASAFQILDFYSSELFPTEVRTRGMSTALVMSRVGSTCSPFITDYLGPLYPWAPSAVFGAASVLAGWPPRPAETLHVPLPDTIAHLEEREIRTSGFLRLPVRDPRIPTIYVSQVD
;
A
#
# COMPACT_ATOMS: atom_id res chain seq x y z
N MET A 1 40.24 -8.10 8.75
CA MET A 1 41.64 -7.90 9.19
C MET A 1 41.92 -6.41 9.08
N THR A 2 41.67 -5.75 10.20
CA THR A 2 41.78 -4.31 10.42
C THR A 2 43.25 -3.94 10.58
N MET A 3 43.61 -2.70 10.25
CA MET A 3 44.95 -2.10 10.32
C MET A 3 45.90 -2.50 9.18
N ILE A 4 46.24 -1.52 8.33
CA ILE A 4 47.57 -1.18 7.78
C ILE A 4 47.38 -0.16 6.63
N VAL A 5 46.55 0.88 6.83
CA VAL A 5 46.51 2.04 5.90
C VAL A 5 46.53 3.34 6.70
N LYS A 6 47.46 3.45 7.65
CA LYS A 6 47.61 4.64 8.50
C LYS A 6 48.97 5.34 8.38
N THR A 7 49.82 4.97 7.42
CA THR A 7 51.25 5.35 7.50
C THR A 7 51.80 6.20 6.36
N ILE A 8 50.99 6.72 5.41
CA ILE A 8 51.58 7.50 4.29
C ILE A 8 50.73 8.70 3.86
N TYR A 9 50.19 9.54 4.76
CA TYR A 9 49.83 10.91 4.35
C TYR A 9 49.95 11.91 5.52
N PRO A 10 50.48 13.12 5.29
CA PRO A 10 50.60 14.16 6.31
C PRO A 10 49.21 14.58 6.85
N PRO A 11 49.10 14.96 8.14
CA PRO A 11 47.82 15.16 8.84
C PRO A 11 46.91 16.22 8.19
N THR A 12 47.48 17.15 7.41
CA THR A 12 46.76 18.19 6.69
C THR A 12 45.92 17.66 5.52
N LYS A 13 46.34 16.57 4.85
CA LYS A 13 45.61 16.00 3.70
C LYS A 13 44.45 15.10 4.12
N THR A 14 44.56 14.44 5.28
CA THR A 14 43.49 13.60 5.84
C THR A 14 42.28 14.43 6.25
N ILE A 15 42.49 15.62 6.79
CA ILE A 15 41.42 16.58 7.12
C ILE A 15 40.79 17.13 5.82
N LEU A 16 41.60 17.42 4.79
CA LEU A 16 41.09 17.90 3.50
C LEU A 16 40.23 16.84 2.79
N ILE A 17 40.60 15.56 2.87
CA ILE A 17 39.81 14.44 2.32
C ILE A 17 38.54 14.21 3.15
N LEU A 18 38.58 14.38 4.47
CA LEU A 18 37.39 14.32 5.34
C LEU A 18 36.43 15.51 5.11
N LEU A 19 36.96 16.69 4.77
CA LEU A 19 36.17 17.87 4.39
C LEU A 19 35.60 17.76 2.97
N LEU A 20 36.34 17.14 2.03
CA LEU A 20 35.86 16.88 0.66
C LEU A 20 34.91 15.67 0.57
N HIS A 21 34.90 14.79 1.57
CA HIS A 21 33.92 13.71 1.72
C HIS A 21 32.67 14.13 2.51
N HIS A 22 32.60 15.39 2.95
CA HIS A 22 31.32 15.99 3.33
C HIS A 22 30.57 16.31 2.03
N SER A 23 29.93 15.29 1.46
CA SER A 23 28.88 15.46 0.46
C SER A 23 27.98 16.59 0.94
N PRO A 24 27.64 17.59 0.10
CA PRO A 24 26.72 18.64 0.51
C PRO A 24 25.46 17.95 1.03
N THR A 25 25.18 18.12 2.32
CA THR A 25 23.91 17.71 2.90
C THR A 25 22.82 18.27 2.00
N PRO A 26 21.87 17.45 1.51
CA PRO A 26 20.78 17.95 0.69
C PRO A 26 20.13 19.10 1.47
N PRO A 27 19.87 20.25 0.83
CA PRO A 27 19.40 21.43 1.53
C PRO A 27 18.17 21.06 2.35
N HIS A 28 18.28 21.28 3.66
CA HIS A 28 17.23 21.04 4.63
C HIS A 28 15.89 21.58 4.12
N THR A 29 14.91 20.68 4.04
CA THR A 29 13.50 20.95 4.35
C THR A 29 12.87 22.16 3.70
N LEU A 30 12.83 22.21 2.37
CA LEU A 30 11.68 22.84 1.71
C LEU A 30 10.60 21.77 1.63
N ALA A 31 9.57 21.86 2.48
CA ALA A 31 8.35 21.10 2.25
C ALA A 31 7.94 21.35 0.79
N PRO A 32 7.94 20.32 -0.08
CA PRO A 32 7.58 20.53 -1.46
C PRO A 32 6.14 21.05 -1.48
N SER A 33 5.94 22.22 -2.09
CA SER A 33 4.60 22.80 -2.21
C SER A 33 3.66 21.75 -2.84
N PRO A 34 2.37 21.69 -2.44
CA PRO A 34 1.44 20.63 -2.85
C PRO A 34 1.33 20.38 -4.36
N ASN A 35 1.75 21.36 -5.18
CA ASN A 35 1.70 21.32 -6.64
C ASN A 35 3.00 20.86 -7.32
N ARG A 36 4.10 20.60 -6.60
CA ARG A 36 5.37 20.19 -7.21
C ARG A 36 5.50 18.69 -7.50
N THR A 37 4.69 17.84 -6.85
CA THR A 37 4.88 16.36 -6.88
C THR A 37 3.62 15.58 -7.34
N PRO A 38 3.21 15.68 -8.62
CA PRO A 38 1.93 15.14 -9.11
C PRO A 38 1.81 13.61 -8.95
N ARG A 39 2.91 12.86 -9.13
CA ARG A 39 2.92 11.40 -8.93
C ARG A 39 2.66 11.02 -7.48
N LEU A 40 3.41 11.63 -6.57
CA LEU A 40 3.37 11.29 -5.15
C LEU A 40 1.96 11.55 -4.62
N ARG A 41 1.33 12.65 -5.04
CA ARG A 41 -0.06 12.94 -4.74
C ARG A 41 -1.01 11.87 -5.27
N THR A 42 -0.84 11.43 -6.51
CA THR A 42 -1.69 10.40 -7.12
C THR A 42 -1.56 9.06 -6.40
N ILE A 43 -0.33 8.66 -6.06
CA ILE A 43 -0.04 7.46 -5.27
C ILE A 43 -0.70 7.56 -3.89
N THR A 44 -0.48 8.68 -3.20
CA THR A 44 -1.02 8.91 -1.85
C THR A 44 -2.54 8.87 -1.84
N LEU A 45 -3.18 9.57 -2.79
CA LEU A 45 -4.65 9.60 -2.89
C LEU A 45 -5.22 8.21 -3.19
N SER A 46 -4.60 7.46 -4.12
CA SER A 46 -5.02 6.10 -4.42
C SER A 46 -4.88 5.17 -3.21
N LEU A 47 -3.76 5.24 -2.47
CA LEU A 47 -3.58 4.46 -1.25
C LEU A 47 -4.59 4.85 -0.18
N TYR A 48 -4.82 6.14 0.06
CA TYR A 48 -5.80 6.61 1.06
C TYR A 48 -7.21 6.10 0.79
N THR A 49 -7.67 6.14 -0.47
CA THR A 49 -8.96 5.58 -0.83
C THR A 49 -9.01 4.07 -0.58
N ASN A 50 -7.96 3.33 -0.96
CA ASN A 50 -7.89 1.89 -0.72
C ASN A 50 -7.89 1.55 0.77
N TYR A 51 -7.07 2.24 1.57
CA TYR A 51 -6.98 2.07 3.02
C TYR A 51 -8.30 2.40 3.73
N LEU A 52 -9.01 3.45 3.30
CA LEU A 52 -10.34 3.77 3.82
C LEU A 52 -11.33 2.62 3.57
N LEU A 53 -11.41 2.15 2.32
CA LEU A 53 -12.39 1.14 1.93
C LEU A 53 -12.10 -0.21 2.58
N VAL A 54 -10.85 -0.66 2.55
CA VAL A 54 -10.45 -1.92 3.19
C VAL A 54 -10.66 -1.89 4.70
N GLY A 55 -10.39 -0.75 5.36
CA GLY A 55 -10.61 -0.59 6.81
C GLY A 55 -12.09 -0.67 7.17
N ALA A 56 -12.96 -0.02 6.39
CA ALA A 56 -14.40 -0.09 6.57
C ALA A 56 -14.92 -1.53 6.39
N VAL A 57 -14.55 -2.22 5.31
CA VAL A 57 -15.02 -3.57 5.02
C VAL A 57 -14.49 -4.59 6.03
N TYR A 58 -13.21 -4.49 6.42
CA TYR A 58 -12.56 -5.41 7.36
C TYR A 58 -13.23 -5.37 8.74
N PHE A 59 -13.49 -4.17 9.27
CA PHE A 59 -14.20 -4.03 10.54
C PHE A 59 -15.69 -4.36 10.40
N GLY A 60 -16.31 -4.05 9.27
CA GLY A 60 -17.73 -4.35 9.02
C GLY A 60 -18.02 -5.83 9.10
N LEU A 61 -17.26 -6.62 8.36
CA LEU A 61 -17.34 -8.08 8.43
C LEU A 61 -17.10 -8.62 9.84
N SER A 62 -16.23 -7.99 10.63
CA SER A 62 -15.95 -8.44 12.00
C SER A 62 -17.11 -8.13 12.95
N LEU A 63 -17.81 -7.02 12.72
CA LEU A 63 -18.94 -6.56 13.53
C LEU A 63 -20.26 -7.25 13.15
N SER A 64 -20.44 -7.66 11.89
CA SER A 64 -21.66 -8.32 11.41
C SER A 64 -21.85 -9.77 11.89
N GLY A 65 -21.05 -10.26 12.85
CA GLY A 65 -21.16 -11.62 13.39
C GLY A 65 -22.48 -11.92 14.09
N GLY A 66 -23.12 -10.88 14.64
CA GLY A 66 -24.43 -10.98 15.28
C GLY A 66 -25.58 -11.28 14.31
N ASP A 67 -25.48 -10.80 13.07
CA ASP A 67 -26.57 -10.90 12.07
C ASP A 67 -26.36 -12.07 11.08
N LEU A 68 -25.11 -12.42 10.81
CA LEU A 68 -24.74 -13.38 9.77
C LEU A 68 -24.66 -14.83 10.25
N SER A 69 -24.54 -15.05 11.56
CA SER A 69 -24.34 -16.37 12.17
C SER A 69 -25.38 -16.66 13.23
N SER A 70 -25.70 -17.94 13.42
CA SER A 70 -26.55 -18.40 14.52
C SER A 70 -25.86 -18.30 15.88
N ASP A 71 -24.52 -18.27 15.90
CA ASP A 71 -23.72 -18.21 17.12
C ASP A 71 -22.56 -17.19 16.98
N PRO A 72 -22.75 -15.95 17.47
CA PRO A 72 -21.81 -14.84 17.23
C PRO A 72 -20.39 -15.09 17.80
N PHE A 73 -20.28 -15.86 18.88
CA PHE A 73 -18.99 -16.21 19.47
C PHE A 73 -18.18 -17.13 18.55
N LEU A 74 -18.84 -18.11 17.93
CA LEU A 74 -18.20 -19.02 16.98
C LEU A 74 -17.72 -18.25 15.74
N TYR A 75 -18.53 -17.32 15.24
CA TYR A 75 -18.15 -16.45 14.13
C TYR A 75 -16.89 -15.64 14.43
N MET A 76 -16.80 -15.03 15.61
CA MET A 76 -15.63 -14.25 16.03
C MET A 76 -14.36 -15.12 16.11
N VAL A 77 -14.46 -16.33 16.65
CA VAL A 77 -13.32 -17.26 16.67
C VAL A 77 -12.90 -17.64 15.26
N LEU A 78 -13.85 -17.98 14.38
CA LEU A 78 -13.56 -18.38 13.00
C LEU A 78 -12.96 -17.24 12.17
N THR A 79 -13.45 -16.01 12.32
CA THR A 79 -12.86 -14.84 11.65
C THR A 79 -11.40 -14.62 12.05
N GLY A 80 -11.04 -14.87 13.32
CA GLY A 80 -9.64 -14.83 13.77
C GLY A 80 -8.80 -15.99 13.21
N VAL A 81 -9.34 -17.21 13.20
CA VAL A 81 -8.63 -18.39 12.67
C VAL A 81 -8.35 -18.25 11.17
N VAL A 82 -9.28 -17.68 10.41
CA VAL A 82 -9.19 -17.48 8.95
C VAL A 82 -8.13 -16.43 8.55
N GLU A 83 -7.71 -15.57 9.47
CA GLU A 83 -6.62 -14.61 9.19
C GLU A 83 -5.24 -15.28 9.08
N LEU A 84 -5.00 -16.36 9.84
CA LEU A 84 -3.75 -17.11 9.78
C LEU A 84 -3.44 -17.64 8.36
N PRO A 85 -4.33 -18.41 7.70
CA PRO A 85 -4.07 -18.85 6.34
C PRO A 85 -4.04 -17.69 5.36
N ALA A 86 -4.85 -16.64 5.55
CA ALA A 86 -4.84 -15.44 4.71
C ALA A 86 -3.42 -14.83 4.61
N TYR A 87 -2.74 -14.64 5.73
CA TYR A 87 -1.39 -14.07 5.75
C TYR A 87 -0.33 -15.00 5.15
N THR A 88 -0.46 -16.31 5.36
CA THR A 88 0.50 -17.28 4.77
C THR A 88 0.38 -17.41 3.26
N LEU A 89 -0.84 -17.35 2.71
CA LEU A 89 -1.09 -17.47 1.27
C LEU A 89 -0.58 -16.26 0.47
N VAL A 90 -0.61 -15.07 1.08
CA VAL A 90 -0.15 -13.83 0.43
C VAL A 90 1.32 -13.89 -0.01
N ILE A 91 2.19 -14.50 0.80
CA ILE A 91 3.65 -14.53 0.56
C ILE A 91 4.01 -15.14 -0.82
N PRO A 92 3.63 -16.39 -1.15
CA PRO A 92 3.96 -16.98 -2.44
C PRO A 92 3.23 -16.30 -3.62
N LEU A 93 2.03 -15.78 -3.39
CA LEU A 93 1.23 -15.10 -4.42
C LEU A 93 1.91 -13.81 -4.88
N VAL A 94 2.36 -12.98 -3.92
CA VAL A 94 3.06 -11.72 -4.21
C VAL A 94 4.41 -11.97 -4.87
N ALA A 95 5.13 -13.02 -4.42
CA ALA A 95 6.42 -13.38 -5.00
C ALA A 95 6.32 -13.79 -6.49
N ARG A 96 5.22 -14.43 -6.90
CA ARG A 96 5.04 -14.94 -8.27
C ARG A 96 4.36 -13.97 -9.23
N TYR A 97 3.33 -13.25 -8.77
CA TYR A 97 2.45 -12.44 -9.64
C TYR A 97 2.64 -10.93 -9.46
N GLY A 98 3.55 -10.50 -8.57
CA GLY A 98 3.70 -9.08 -8.21
C GLY A 98 2.68 -8.65 -7.17
N ARG A 99 2.51 -7.34 -6.97
CA ARG A 99 1.68 -6.78 -5.88
C ARG A 99 0.31 -6.35 -6.40
N ARG A 100 0.21 -5.78 -7.60
CA ARG A 100 -1.03 -5.18 -8.10
C ARG A 100 -2.10 -6.22 -8.43
N ALA A 101 -1.72 -7.27 -9.17
CA ALA A 101 -2.65 -8.31 -9.60
C ALA A 101 -3.32 -9.04 -8.41
N PRO A 102 -2.59 -9.54 -7.39
CA PRO A 102 -3.22 -10.21 -6.27
C PRO A 102 -4.08 -9.27 -5.42
N VAL A 103 -3.70 -8.00 -5.19
CA VAL A 103 -4.56 -7.03 -4.48
C VAL A 103 -5.93 -6.90 -5.15
N VAL A 104 -5.92 -6.68 -6.47
CA VAL A 104 -7.14 -6.55 -7.26
C VAL A 104 -7.97 -7.84 -7.21
N ALA A 105 -7.32 -9.00 -7.38
CA ALA A 105 -7.99 -10.30 -7.31
C ALA A 105 -8.66 -10.55 -5.95
N PHE A 106 -8.00 -10.23 -4.84
CA PHE A 106 -8.57 -10.39 -3.50
C PHE A 106 -9.73 -9.41 -3.24
N PHE A 107 -9.65 -8.17 -3.72
CA PHE A 107 -10.79 -7.24 -3.60
C PHE A 107 -12.01 -7.71 -4.41
N PHE A 108 -11.81 -8.22 -5.63
CA PHE A 108 -12.90 -8.78 -6.42
C PHE A 108 -13.46 -10.07 -5.81
N MET A 109 -12.61 -10.96 -5.30
CA MET A 109 -13.04 -12.17 -4.60
C MET A 109 -13.88 -11.82 -3.36
N GLY A 110 -13.43 -10.84 -2.56
CA GLY A 110 -14.17 -10.34 -1.41
C GLY A 110 -15.49 -9.67 -1.80
N ALA A 111 -15.49 -8.87 -2.88
CA ALA A 111 -16.70 -8.24 -3.40
C ALA A 111 -17.75 -9.26 -3.85
N VAL A 112 -17.35 -10.30 -4.57
CA VAL A 112 -18.25 -11.37 -5.01
C VAL A 112 -18.84 -12.10 -3.81
N ALA A 113 -18.02 -12.45 -2.81
CA ALA A 113 -18.49 -13.10 -1.58
C ALA A 113 -19.51 -12.23 -0.82
N LEU A 114 -19.23 -10.93 -0.68
CA LEU A 114 -20.10 -9.97 0.01
C LEU A 114 -21.41 -9.69 -0.74
N LEU A 115 -21.35 -9.57 -2.08
CA LEU A 115 -22.52 -9.36 -2.92
C LEU A 115 -23.37 -10.62 -3.08
N ALA A 116 -22.81 -11.80 -2.82
CA ALA A 116 -23.55 -13.05 -2.78
C ALA A 116 -24.35 -13.24 -1.48
N LEU A 117 -23.94 -12.61 -0.36
CA LEU A 117 -24.60 -12.74 0.95
C LEU A 117 -26.11 -12.45 0.94
N PRO A 118 -26.63 -11.41 0.26
CA PRO A 118 -28.08 -11.15 0.19
C PRO A 118 -28.90 -12.27 -0.44
N PHE A 119 -28.31 -13.14 -1.25
CA PHE A 119 -29.01 -14.24 -1.93
C PHE A 119 -29.13 -15.50 -1.07
N VAL A 120 -28.44 -15.53 0.08
CA VAL A 120 -28.37 -16.69 0.96
C VAL A 120 -29.19 -16.41 2.23
N PRO A 121 -29.97 -17.39 2.73
CA PRO A 121 -30.73 -17.23 3.96
C PRO A 121 -29.80 -16.95 5.15
N THR A 122 -30.18 -15.96 5.96
CA THR A 122 -29.46 -15.55 7.17
C THR A 122 -29.44 -16.68 8.21
N GLY A 123 -28.34 -16.81 8.93
CA GLY A 123 -28.18 -17.85 9.97
C GLY A 123 -27.91 -19.26 9.44
N SER A 124 -27.67 -19.43 8.13
CA SER A 124 -27.24 -20.70 7.54
C SER A 124 -25.71 -20.88 7.65
N GLY A 125 -25.23 -22.13 7.60
CA GLY A 125 -23.79 -22.38 7.49
C GLY A 125 -23.17 -21.73 6.25
N GLU A 126 -23.97 -21.59 5.18
CA GLU A 126 -23.56 -20.99 3.92
C GLU A 126 -23.26 -19.49 4.07
N SER A 127 -24.14 -18.72 4.74
CA SER A 127 -23.89 -17.29 4.99
C SER A 127 -22.62 -17.06 5.80
N MET A 128 -22.35 -17.94 6.77
CA MET A 128 -21.12 -17.91 7.55
C MET A 128 -19.89 -18.19 6.68
N THR A 129 -19.92 -19.22 5.83
CA THR A 129 -18.78 -19.54 4.95
C THR A 129 -18.48 -18.43 3.94
N LEU A 130 -19.50 -17.77 3.39
CA LEU A 130 -19.35 -16.62 2.50
C LEU A 130 -18.75 -15.42 3.22
N ALA A 131 -19.23 -15.11 4.42
CA ALA A 131 -18.68 -14.02 5.24
C ALA A 131 -17.22 -14.27 5.61
N LEU A 132 -16.86 -15.51 5.97
CA LEU A 132 -15.48 -15.92 6.27
C LEU A 132 -14.59 -15.84 5.02
N MET A 133 -15.09 -16.24 3.85
CA MET A 133 -14.37 -16.10 2.58
C MET A 133 -14.11 -14.63 2.22
N GLY A 134 -15.11 -13.77 2.44
CA GLY A 134 -14.97 -12.33 2.31
C GLY A 134 -13.91 -11.77 3.27
N LYS A 135 -13.97 -12.16 4.55
CA LYS A 135 -13.01 -11.74 5.58
C LYS A 135 -11.58 -12.16 5.24
N MET A 136 -11.37 -13.40 4.79
CA MET A 136 -10.08 -13.92 4.35
C MET A 136 -9.50 -13.09 3.20
N SER A 137 -10.34 -12.78 2.21
CA SER A 137 -9.94 -12.05 1.00
C SER A 137 -9.54 -10.62 1.35
N ILE A 138 -10.33 -9.94 2.19
CA ILE A 138 -10.07 -8.56 2.62
C ILE A 138 -8.84 -8.48 3.54
N ALA A 139 -8.65 -9.45 4.44
CA ALA A 139 -7.45 -9.54 5.27
C ALA A 139 -6.17 -9.74 4.42
N SER A 140 -6.25 -10.59 3.39
CA SER A 140 -5.16 -10.79 2.43
C SER A 140 -4.85 -9.52 1.64
N ALA A 141 -5.89 -8.84 1.15
CA ALA A 141 -5.75 -7.57 0.44
C ALA A 141 -5.10 -6.48 1.31
N PHE A 142 -5.50 -6.39 2.58
CA PHE A 142 -4.92 -5.45 3.55
C PHE A 142 -3.42 -5.66 3.74
N GLN A 143 -3.01 -6.93 3.92
CA GLN A 143 -1.60 -7.28 4.09
C GLN A 143 -0.75 -6.94 2.87
N ILE A 144 -1.26 -7.18 1.65
CA ILE A 144 -0.54 -6.81 0.43
C ILE A 144 -0.48 -5.28 0.28
N LEU A 145 -1.55 -4.57 0.65
CA LEU A 145 -1.58 -3.11 0.62
C LEU A 145 -0.49 -2.50 1.53
N ASP A 146 -0.28 -3.09 2.71
CA ASP A 146 0.78 -2.71 3.65
C ASP A 146 2.18 -2.91 3.05
N PHE A 147 2.44 -4.05 2.41
CA PHE A 147 3.71 -4.24 1.70
C PHE A 147 3.85 -3.29 0.52
N TYR A 148 2.78 -3.11 -0.26
CA TYR A 148 2.78 -2.28 -1.46
C TYR A 148 3.01 -0.81 -1.14
N SER A 149 2.45 -0.30 -0.04
CA SER A 149 2.68 1.08 0.41
C SER A 149 4.14 1.32 0.77
N SER A 150 4.81 0.34 1.39
CA SER A 150 6.23 0.44 1.75
C SER A 150 7.17 0.49 0.53
N GLU A 151 6.75 -0.08 -0.60
CA GLU A 151 7.52 -0.08 -1.85
C GLU A 151 7.23 1.15 -2.72
N LEU A 152 6.03 1.72 -2.58
CA LEU A 152 5.59 2.90 -3.33
C LEU A 152 6.15 4.20 -2.78
N PHE A 153 6.23 4.34 -1.46
CA PHE A 153 6.73 5.56 -0.84
C PHE A 153 8.27 5.57 -0.76
N PRO A 154 8.91 6.70 -1.14
CA PRO A 154 10.36 6.83 -1.08
C PRO A 154 10.81 6.89 0.39
N THR A 155 12.04 6.47 0.67
CA THR A 155 12.54 6.37 2.06
C THR A 155 12.38 7.64 2.88
N GLU A 156 12.52 8.82 2.27
CA GLU A 156 12.38 10.12 2.94
C GLU A 156 10.97 10.38 3.53
N VAL A 157 9.92 9.90 2.87
CA VAL A 157 8.52 10.14 3.31
C VAL A 157 7.73 8.85 3.56
N ARG A 158 8.38 7.68 3.51
CA ARG A 158 7.74 6.37 3.67
C ARG A 158 6.97 6.25 4.97
N THR A 159 7.64 6.44 6.10
CA THR A 159 6.99 6.31 7.42
C THR A 159 5.81 7.28 7.54
N ARG A 160 5.98 8.52 7.08
CA ARG A 160 4.92 9.54 7.13
C ARG A 160 3.72 9.14 6.27
N GLY A 161 3.95 8.75 5.02
CA GLY A 161 2.90 8.37 4.07
C GLY A 161 2.16 7.09 4.46
N MET A 162 2.86 6.10 5.01
CA MET A 162 2.23 4.87 5.50
C MET A 162 1.40 5.13 6.76
N SER A 163 1.91 5.89 7.74
CA SER A 163 1.16 6.20 8.95
C SER A 163 -0.12 7.00 8.66
N THR A 164 -0.06 7.99 7.76
CA THR A 164 -1.26 8.74 7.36
C THR A 164 -2.25 7.88 6.57
N ALA A 165 -1.77 6.94 5.76
CA ALA A 165 -2.64 5.98 5.08
C ALA A 165 -3.33 5.03 6.08
N LEU A 166 -2.62 4.57 7.11
CA LEU A 166 -3.21 3.79 8.20
C LEU A 166 -4.24 4.58 9.01
N VAL A 167 -4.01 5.87 9.28
CA VAL A 167 -5.02 6.74 9.90
C VAL A 167 -6.30 6.76 9.05
N MET A 168 -6.18 6.84 7.74
CA MET A 168 -7.32 6.79 6.83
C MET A 168 -8.07 5.45 6.89
N SER A 169 -7.35 4.34 7.11
CA SER A 169 -7.98 3.04 7.38
C SER A 169 -8.76 3.01 8.69
N ARG A 170 -8.23 3.66 9.73
CA ARG A 170 -8.96 3.81 11.00
C ARG A 170 -10.20 4.66 10.86
N VAL A 171 -10.18 5.70 10.03
CA VAL A 171 -11.40 6.47 9.70
C VAL A 171 -12.47 5.54 9.10
N GLY A 172 -12.10 4.72 8.11
CA GLY A 172 -13.02 3.73 7.53
C GLY A 172 -13.54 2.72 8.57
N SER A 173 -12.65 2.23 9.43
CA SER A 173 -12.97 1.31 10.53
C SER A 173 -14.00 1.91 11.50
N THR A 174 -13.82 3.18 11.88
CA THR A 174 -14.74 3.91 12.74
C THR A 174 -16.10 4.13 12.09
N CYS A 175 -16.16 4.35 10.77
CA CYS A 175 -17.42 4.46 10.03
C CYS A 175 -18.21 3.15 9.96
N SER A 176 -17.52 2.01 10.04
CA SER A 176 -18.12 0.69 9.85
C SER A 176 -19.25 0.30 10.81
N PRO A 177 -19.14 0.46 12.14
CA PRO A 177 -20.24 0.17 13.06
C PRO A 177 -21.47 1.02 12.74
N PHE A 178 -21.31 2.30 12.38
CA PHE A 178 -22.44 3.14 11.99
C PHE A 178 -23.18 2.59 10.75
N ILE A 179 -22.46 2.02 9.79
CA ILE A 179 -23.10 1.38 8.62
C ILE A 179 -23.89 0.16 9.07
N THR A 180 -23.33 -0.67 9.95
CA THR A 180 -23.95 -1.95 10.35
C THR A 180 -25.13 -1.73 11.30
N ASP A 181 -24.94 -0.91 12.34
CA ASP A 181 -25.91 -0.68 13.40
C ASP A 181 -27.13 0.12 12.92
N TYR A 182 -26.93 1.08 11.99
CA TYR A 182 -28.05 1.86 11.45
C TYR A 182 -28.74 1.17 10.27
N LEU A 183 -28.01 0.52 9.35
CA LEU A 183 -28.65 -0.09 8.17
C LEU A 183 -29.14 -1.52 8.43
N GLY A 184 -28.49 -2.28 9.31
CA GLY A 184 -28.85 -3.67 9.61
C GLY A 184 -30.31 -3.85 10.04
N PRO A 185 -30.83 -3.06 11.01
CA PRO A 185 -32.21 -3.16 11.46
C PRO A 185 -33.25 -2.75 10.41
N LEU A 186 -32.91 -1.82 9.51
CA LEU A 186 -33.84 -1.40 8.44
C LEU A 186 -33.84 -2.39 7.26
N TYR A 187 -32.66 -2.81 6.83
CA TYR A 187 -32.48 -3.66 5.65
C TYR A 187 -31.32 -4.65 5.89
N PRO A 188 -31.60 -5.93 6.18
CA PRO A 188 -30.57 -6.94 6.47
C PRO A 188 -29.54 -7.16 5.36
N TRP A 189 -29.92 -6.89 4.10
CA TRP A 189 -29.05 -7.02 2.93
C TRP A 189 -28.19 -5.78 2.64
N ALA A 190 -28.49 -4.64 3.27
CA ALA A 190 -27.86 -3.38 2.92
C ALA A 190 -26.38 -3.28 3.38
N PRO A 191 -25.99 -3.71 4.60
CA PRO A 191 -24.60 -3.66 5.02
C PRO A 191 -23.68 -4.48 4.11
N SER A 192 -24.08 -5.70 3.75
CA SER A 192 -23.32 -6.57 2.85
C SER A 192 -23.20 -5.99 1.45
N ALA A 193 -24.26 -5.40 0.91
CA ALA A 193 -24.23 -4.70 -0.38
C ALA A 193 -23.29 -3.48 -0.36
N VAL A 194 -23.31 -2.67 0.71
CA VAL A 194 -22.44 -1.50 0.86
C VAL A 194 -20.97 -1.92 0.95
N PHE A 195 -20.65 -2.93 1.76
CA PHE A 195 -19.28 -3.44 1.86
C PHE A 195 -18.82 -4.13 0.58
N GLY A 196 -19.72 -4.83 -0.12
CA GLY A 196 -19.46 -5.40 -1.44
C GLY A 196 -19.12 -4.34 -2.48
N ALA A 197 -19.95 -3.28 -2.58
CA ALA A 197 -19.71 -2.16 -3.46
C ALA A 197 -18.41 -1.40 -3.12
N ALA A 198 -18.13 -1.19 -1.84
CA ALA A 198 -16.86 -0.62 -1.37
C ALA A 198 -15.65 -1.46 -1.79
N SER A 199 -15.77 -2.79 -1.76
CA SER A 199 -14.73 -3.71 -2.21
C SER A 199 -14.50 -3.66 -3.72
N VAL A 200 -15.57 -3.51 -4.53
CA VAL A 200 -15.44 -3.27 -5.98
C VAL A 200 -14.71 -1.96 -6.28
N LEU A 201 -15.05 -0.89 -5.55
CA LEU A 201 -14.38 0.41 -5.70
C LEU A 201 -12.90 0.35 -5.30
N ALA A 202 -12.56 -0.43 -4.28
CA ALA A 202 -11.17 -0.65 -3.87
C ALA A 202 -10.39 -1.49 -4.90
N GLY A 203 -11.04 -2.51 -5.48
CA GLY A 203 -10.47 -3.36 -6.53
C GLY A 203 -10.27 -2.66 -7.87
N TRP A 204 -10.79 -1.44 -8.06
CA TRP A 204 -10.51 -0.67 -9.25
C TRP A 204 -9.00 -0.49 -9.43
N PRO A 205 -8.43 -0.80 -10.63
CA PRO A 205 -7.00 -0.90 -10.82
C PRO A 205 -6.30 0.37 -10.31
N PRO A 206 -5.43 0.26 -9.29
CA PRO A 206 -4.78 1.41 -8.71
C PRO A 206 -3.93 2.09 -9.79
N ARG A 207 -3.94 3.42 -9.78
CA ARG A 207 -3.16 4.28 -10.69
C ARG A 207 -1.63 4.08 -10.58
N PRO A 208 -1.03 3.71 -9.42
CA PRO A 208 0.40 3.39 -9.37
C PRO A 208 0.82 2.17 -10.20
N ALA A 209 2.04 2.23 -10.73
CA ALA A 209 2.68 1.18 -11.51
C ALA A 209 3.17 0.01 -10.62
N GLU A 210 3.29 -1.17 -11.23
CA GLU A 210 3.80 -2.39 -10.60
C GLU A 210 5.22 -2.21 -10.04
N THR A 211 5.47 -2.71 -8.82
CA THR A 211 6.74 -2.59 -8.08
C THR A 211 7.64 -3.82 -8.21
N LEU A 212 7.23 -4.85 -8.96
CA LEU A 212 8.03 -6.05 -9.20
C LEU A 212 9.30 -5.77 -10.02
N HIS A 213 10.45 -6.24 -9.50
CA HIS A 213 11.80 -6.07 -10.07
C HIS A 213 12.29 -4.62 -10.24
N VAL A 214 11.76 -3.73 -9.41
CA VAL A 214 12.04 -2.31 -9.46
C VAL A 214 12.82 -1.90 -8.21
N PRO A 215 13.94 -1.16 -8.35
CA PRO A 215 14.65 -0.63 -7.18
C PRO A 215 13.77 0.38 -6.45
N LEU A 216 13.82 0.34 -5.12
CA LEU A 216 13.06 1.27 -4.29
C LEU A 216 13.59 2.69 -4.51
N PRO A 217 12.72 3.69 -4.60
CA PRO A 217 13.14 5.06 -4.78
C PRO A 217 13.63 5.66 -3.46
N ASP A 218 14.82 6.25 -3.46
CA ASP A 218 15.39 6.83 -2.24
C ASP A 218 14.85 8.25 -1.96
N THR A 219 14.68 9.05 -3.01
CA THR A 219 14.30 10.47 -2.95
C THR A 219 13.10 10.77 -3.84
N ILE A 220 12.32 11.81 -3.50
CA ILE A 220 11.13 12.25 -4.25
C ILE A 220 11.48 12.62 -5.71
N ALA A 221 12.63 13.27 -5.93
CA ALA A 221 13.12 13.60 -7.28
C ALA A 221 13.30 12.36 -8.17
N HIS A 222 13.78 11.24 -7.61
CA HIS A 222 13.95 9.98 -8.35
C HIS A 222 12.61 9.36 -8.76
N LEU A 223 11.55 9.55 -7.95
CA LEU A 223 10.20 9.10 -8.28
C LEU A 223 9.59 9.86 -9.45
N GLU A 224 9.82 11.17 -9.51
CA GLU A 224 9.31 12.06 -10.55
C GLU A 224 10.06 11.88 -11.87
N GLU A 225 11.38 11.79 -11.83
CA GLU A 225 12.19 11.53 -13.03
C GLU A 225 11.76 10.22 -13.70
N ARG A 226 11.47 9.20 -12.88
CA ARG A 226 10.95 7.93 -13.37
C ARG A 226 9.55 8.04 -13.98
N GLU A 227 8.74 9.01 -13.55
CA GLU A 227 7.43 9.27 -14.15
C GLU A 227 7.57 9.84 -15.53
N ILE A 228 8.38 10.89 -15.67
CA ILE A 228 8.66 11.58 -16.93
C ILE A 228 9.19 10.57 -17.96
N ARG A 229 10.05 9.64 -17.52
CA ARG A 229 10.59 8.53 -18.32
C ARG A 229 9.53 7.51 -18.75
N THR A 230 8.55 7.24 -17.89
CA THR A 230 7.48 6.24 -18.16
C THR A 230 6.33 6.85 -18.99
N SER A 231 6.01 8.12 -18.78
CA SER A 231 4.90 8.85 -19.43
C SER A 231 5.25 9.39 -20.82
N GLY A 232 6.44 9.06 -21.36
CA GLY A 232 6.81 9.31 -22.75
C GLY A 232 7.29 10.72 -23.10
N PHE A 233 7.50 11.61 -22.12
CA PHE A 233 7.85 13.01 -22.38
C PHE A 233 9.35 13.27 -22.62
N LEU A 234 10.24 12.40 -22.13
CA LEU A 234 11.65 12.37 -22.53
C LEU A 234 12.18 10.93 -22.49
N ARG A 235 12.30 10.30 -23.66
CA ARG A 235 13.16 9.12 -23.84
C ARG A 235 14.62 9.57 -23.86
N LEU A 236 15.17 10.01 -22.73
CA LEU A 236 16.62 10.12 -22.64
C LEU A 236 17.21 8.70 -22.57
N PRO A 237 18.23 8.40 -23.38
CA PRO A 237 18.88 7.10 -23.35
C PRO A 237 19.44 6.83 -21.95
N VAL A 238 19.45 5.56 -21.58
CA VAL A 238 20.03 5.06 -20.32
C VAL A 238 21.42 5.67 -20.13
N ARG A 239 21.60 6.45 -19.05
CA ARG A 239 22.89 7.00 -18.66
C ARG A 239 23.83 5.84 -18.39
N ASP A 240 24.75 5.58 -19.31
CA ASP A 240 25.82 4.60 -19.13
C ASP A 240 26.77 5.12 -18.03
N PRO A 241 26.93 4.40 -16.90
CA PRO A 241 27.88 4.78 -15.86
C PRO A 241 29.34 4.81 -16.33
N ARG A 242 29.65 4.36 -17.56
CA ARG A 242 31.00 4.35 -18.14
C ARG A 242 31.40 5.64 -18.86
N ILE A 243 30.50 6.60 -19.05
CA ILE A 243 30.81 7.84 -19.78
C ILE A 243 31.15 8.95 -18.76
N PRO A 244 32.42 9.36 -18.62
CA PRO A 244 32.79 10.48 -17.76
C PRO A 244 32.27 11.80 -18.35
N THR A 245 31.74 12.65 -17.47
CA THR A 245 31.24 13.98 -17.79
C THR A 245 32.35 14.84 -18.41
N ILE A 246 32.23 15.17 -19.69
CA ILE A 246 32.98 16.31 -20.25
C ILE A 246 32.27 17.55 -19.73
N TYR A 247 32.88 18.23 -18.76
CA TYR A 247 32.53 19.62 -18.48
C TYR A 247 32.84 20.41 -19.75
N VAL A 248 31.80 20.79 -20.50
CA VAL A 248 31.93 21.87 -21.46
C VAL A 248 32.09 23.12 -20.59
N SER A 249 33.34 23.56 -20.41
CA SER A 249 33.58 24.90 -19.89
C SER A 249 32.89 25.84 -20.87
N GLN A 250 32.00 26.70 -20.36
CA GLN A 250 31.58 27.87 -21.10
C GLN A 250 32.86 28.58 -21.54
N VAL A 251 33.07 28.66 -22.85
CA VAL A 251 34.02 29.59 -23.44
C VAL A 251 33.22 30.85 -23.68
N ASP A 252 33.65 31.88 -22.96
CA ASP A 252 33.32 33.30 -23.01
C ASP A 252 31.93 33.77 -22.52
#